data_AF-A0A159ZYA5-F1
#
_entry.id   AF-A0A159ZYA5-F1
#
_cell.length_a   1.000
_cell.length_b   1.000
_cell.length_c   1.000
_cell.angle_alpha   90.00
_cell.angle_beta   90.00
_cell.angle_gamma   90.00
#
_symmetry.space_group_name_H-M   'P 1'
#
loop_
_entity.id
_entity.type
_entity.pdbx_description
1 polymer ?
#
loop_
_entity_poly.entity_id
_entity_poly.type
_entity_poly.pdbx_seq_one_letter_code
_entity_poly.pdbx_strand_id
1 'polypeptide(L)'
;MTVNIEKIERSKPVPINMRADEKKRNLIDLAAAMSGRDRTSFILEAACQKAEEVILDKRLFLLDDVAFDAFEQALEANPIQGNKCLLQLLERPKPWS
;
A
#
# COMPACT_ATOMS: atom_id res chain seq x y z
N MET A 1 26.72 22.27 -11.40
CA MET A 1 25.33 21.82 -11.28
C MET A 1 25.25 20.92 -10.06
N THR A 2 24.92 21.50 -8.90
CA THR A 2 24.83 20.79 -7.63
C THR A 2 23.38 20.37 -7.41
N VAL A 3 23.14 19.06 -7.41
CA VAL A 3 21.84 18.49 -7.04
C VAL A 3 21.65 18.65 -5.53
N ASN A 4 20.71 19.49 -5.12
CA ASN A 4 20.24 19.59 -3.75
C ASN A 4 19.50 18.29 -3.41
N ILE A 5 20.17 17.42 -2.66
CA ILE A 5 19.50 16.32 -1.97
C ILE A 5 18.77 16.98 -0.80
N GLU A 6 17.49 17.29 -1.02
CA GLU A 6 16.60 17.72 0.04
C GLU A 6 16.65 16.67 1.16
N LYS A 7 17.18 17.13 2.29
CA LYS A 7 17.20 16.46 3.57
C LYS A 7 15.78 15.96 3.85
N ILE A 8 15.57 14.65 3.75
CA ILE A 8 14.34 13.98 4.21
C ILE A 8 14.17 14.38 5.68
N GLU A 9 13.32 15.36 5.94
CA GLU A 9 12.94 15.74 7.29
C GLU A 9 12.36 14.48 7.93
N ARG A 10 13.08 13.91 8.90
CA ARG A 10 12.53 12.83 9.73
C ARG A 10 11.34 13.43 10.47
N SER A 11 10.14 13.21 9.94
CA SER A 11 8.90 13.64 10.54
C SER A 11 8.85 13.09 11.97
N LYS A 12 8.37 13.93 12.90
CA LYS A 12 8.25 13.52 14.30
C LYS A 12 7.33 12.30 14.39
N PRO A 13 7.64 11.28 15.21
CA PRO A 13 6.77 10.13 15.37
C PRO A 13 5.37 10.57 15.75
N VAL A 14 4.36 10.13 14.98
CA VAL A 14 2.95 10.39 15.25
C VAL A 14 2.39 9.22 16.04
N PRO A 15 1.68 9.45 17.17
CA PRO A 15 1.18 8.34 17.99
C PRO A 15 0.03 7.59 17.29
N ILE A 16 0.10 6.26 17.34
CA ILE A 16 -1.00 5.37 16.93
C ILE A 16 -1.60 4.76 18.21
N ASN A 17 -2.80 5.18 18.57
CA ASN A 17 -3.51 4.68 19.74
C ASN A 17 -4.37 3.47 19.37
N MET A 18 -4.19 2.35 20.06
CA MET A 18 -4.96 1.11 19.81
C MET A 18 -5.40 0.45 21.10
N ARG A 19 -6.55 -0.24 21.03
CA ARG A 19 -7.08 -1.09 22.11
C ARG A 19 -7.01 -2.54 21.66
N ALA A 20 -6.52 -3.41 22.53
CA ALA A 20 -6.52 -4.85 22.34
C ALA A 20 -7.05 -5.52 23.60
N ASP A 21 -7.78 -6.62 23.42
CA ASP A 21 -8.08 -7.52 24.54
C ASP A 21 -6.79 -8.23 25.01
N GLU A 22 -6.83 -8.75 26.23
CA GLU A 22 -5.68 -9.37 26.87
C GLU A 22 -5.15 -10.58 26.09
N LYS A 23 -6.03 -11.37 25.47
CA LYS A 23 -5.62 -12.56 24.70
C LYS A 23 -4.81 -12.15 23.46
N LYS A 24 -5.29 -11.17 22.70
CA LYS A 24 -4.56 -10.63 21.54
C LYS A 24 -3.24 -9.99 21.95
N ARG A 25 -3.23 -9.24 23.06
CA ARG A 25 -2.00 -8.63 23.58
C ARG A 25 -0.96 -9.71 23.92
N ASN A 26 -1.34 -10.74 24.66
CA ASN A 26 -0.43 -11.81 25.06
C ASN A 26 0.13 -12.58 23.85
N LEU A 27 -0.71 -12.81 22.82
CA LEU A 27 -0.28 -13.42 21.57
C LEU A 27 0.78 -12.58 20.85
N ILE A 28 0.58 -11.26 20.78
CA ILE A 28 1.54 -10.34 20.15
C ILE A 28 2.82 -10.25 20.97
N ASP A 29 2.73 -10.15 22.30
CA ASP A 29 3.88 -10.09 23.19
C ASP A 29 4.76 -11.35 23.03
N LEU A 30 4.15 -12.53 22.93
CA LEU A 30 4.85 -13.78 22.66
C LEU A 30 5.55 -13.77 21.29
N ALA A 31 4.86 -13.36 20.22
CA ALA A 31 5.42 -13.31 18.87
C ALA A 31 6.57 -12.31 18.75
N ALA A 32 6.45 -11.15 19.40
CA ALA A 32 7.50 -10.14 19.45
C ALA A 32 8.73 -10.66 20.21
N ALA A 33 8.53 -11.33 21.35
CA ALA A 33 9.61 -11.95 22.12
C ALA A 33 10.34 -13.04 21.32
N MET A 34 9.60 -13.91 20.61
CA MET A 34 10.19 -14.93 19.72
C MET A 34 10.97 -14.32 18.55
N SER A 35 10.57 -13.12 18.11
CA SER A 35 11.21 -12.38 17.02
C SER A 35 12.40 -11.53 17.51
N GLY A 36 12.65 -11.46 18.82
CA GLY A 36 13.70 -10.64 19.42
C GLY A 36 13.48 -9.13 19.28
N ARG A 37 12.21 -8.69 19.13
CA ARG A 37 11.83 -7.29 18.92
C ARG A 37 10.93 -6.80 20.05
N ASP A 38 10.89 -5.49 20.28
CA ASP A 38 9.88 -4.92 21.16
C ASP A 38 8.48 -4.97 20.52
N ARG A 39 7.44 -5.00 21.36
CA ARG A 39 6.05 -5.07 20.92
C ARG A 39 5.70 -3.96 19.92
N THR A 40 6.14 -2.73 20.16
CA THR A 40 5.74 -1.58 19.34
C THR A 40 6.34 -1.69 17.94
N SER A 41 7.63 -2.00 17.85
CA SER A 41 8.30 -2.21 16.56
C SER A 41 7.70 -3.38 15.80
N PHE A 42 7.42 -4.49 16.49
CA PHE A 42 6.77 -5.67 15.87
C PHE A 42 5.39 -5.32 15.28
N ILE A 43 4.56 -4.60 16.05
CA ILE A 43 3.22 -4.19 15.57
C ILE A 43 3.34 -3.24 14.38
N LEU A 44 4.23 -2.24 14.44
CA LEU A 44 4.39 -1.25 13.38
C LEU A 44 4.86 -1.90 12.09
N GLU A 45 5.86 -2.77 12.15
CA GLU A 45 6.39 -3.46 10.99
C GLU A 45 5.34 -4.39 10.36
N ALA A 46 4.65 -5.20 11.17
CA ALA A 46 3.58 -6.07 10.69
C ALA A 46 2.43 -5.26 10.04
N ALA A 47 2.07 -4.13 10.63
CA ALA A 47 1.05 -3.24 10.07
C ALA A 47 1.50 -2.61 8.75
N CYS A 48 2.76 -2.16 8.65
CA CYS A 48 3.34 -1.61 7.42
C CYS A 48 3.39 -2.67 6.32
N GLN A 49 3.93 -3.86 6.61
CA GLN A 49 3.96 -4.96 5.64
C GLN A 49 2.55 -5.28 5.14
N LYS A 50 1.57 -5.36 6.05
CA LYS A 50 0.20 -5.65 5.63
C LYS A 50 -0.41 -4.53 4.79
N ALA A 51 -0.12 -3.28 5.12
CA ALA A 51 -0.56 -2.14 4.33
C ALA A 51 0.06 -2.17 2.91
N GLU A 52 1.34 -2.49 2.80
CA GLU A 52 2.03 -2.66 1.51
C GLU A 52 1.41 -3.78 0.68
N GLU A 53 1.17 -4.96 1.28
CA GLU A 53 0.48 -6.06 0.61
C GLU A 53 -0.88 -5.63 0.05
N VAL A 54 -1.70 -4.95 0.86
CA VAL A 54 -3.03 -4.49 0.43
C VAL A 54 -2.95 -3.43 -0.66
N ILE A 55 -1.95 -2.54 -0.62
CA ILE A 55 -1.73 -1.54 -1.65
C ILE A 55 -1.27 -2.20 -2.96
N LEU A 56 -0.40 -3.22 -2.88
CA LEU A 56 0.12 -3.95 -4.04
C LEU A 56 -0.91 -4.89 -4.66
N ASP A 57 -1.77 -5.52 -3.86
CA ASP A 57 -2.88 -6.36 -4.33
C ASP A 57 -3.80 -5.56 -5.26
N LYS A 58 -3.99 -4.26 -5.01
CA LYS A 58 -4.75 -3.36 -5.89
C LYS A 58 -4.05 -2.98 -7.21
N ARG A 59 -2.83 -3.44 -7.45
CA ARG A 59 -2.09 -3.23 -8.71
C ARG A 59 -2.01 -4.48 -9.57
N LEU A 60 -2.16 -5.67 -8.98
CA LEU A 60 -2.08 -6.93 -9.70
C LEU A 60 -3.48 -7.41 -10.07
N PHE A 61 -3.87 -7.20 -11.32
CA PHE A 61 -5.12 -7.73 -11.86
C PHE A 61 -4.83 -9.10 -12.49
N LEU A 62 -5.28 -10.16 -11.83
CA LEU A 62 -5.30 -11.50 -12.42
C LEU A 62 -6.54 -11.61 -13.31
N LEU A 63 -6.32 -11.81 -14.60
CA LEU A 63 -7.35 -12.05 -15.61
C LEU A 63 -7.15 -13.48 -16.14
N ASP A 64 -8.24 -14.18 -16.40
CA ASP A 64 -8.19 -15.38 -17.24
C ASP A 64 -8.04 -14.97 -18.71
N ASP A 65 -7.73 -15.94 -19.58
CA ASP A 65 -7.43 -15.65 -21.00
C ASP A 65 -8.58 -14.89 -21.69
N VAL A 66 -9.83 -15.22 -21.36
CA VAL A 66 -11.02 -14.56 -21.94
C VAL A 66 -11.14 -13.11 -21.48
N ALA A 67 -10.94 -12.85 -20.19
CA ALA A 67 -10.96 -11.51 -19.63
C ALA A 67 -9.77 -10.67 -20.10
N PHE A 68 -8.62 -11.30 -20.34
CA PHE A 68 -7.44 -10.65 -20.90
C PHE A 68 -7.65 -10.22 -22.35
N ASP A 69 -8.19 -11.10 -23.19
CA ASP A 69 -8.52 -10.77 -24.59
C ASP A 69 -9.54 -9.62 -24.69
N ALA A 70 -10.57 -9.64 -23.84
CA ALA A 70 -11.56 -8.57 -23.77
C ALA A 70 -10.93 -7.24 -23.30
N PHE A 71 -9.97 -7.30 -22.39
CA PHE A 71 -9.22 -6.14 -21.93
C PHE A 71 -8.32 -5.55 -23.03
N GLU A 72 -7.58 -6.38 -23.78
CA GLU A 72 -6.78 -5.93 -24.92
C GLU A 72 -7.66 -5.26 -25.98
N GLN A 73 -8.78 -5.88 -26.36
CA GLN A 73 -9.71 -5.28 -27.32
C GLN A 73 -10.25 -3.93 -26.81
N ALA A 74 -10.53 -3.80 -25.51
CA ALA A 74 -10.98 -2.55 -24.93
C ALA A 74 -9.90 -1.46 -24.93
N LEU A 75 -8.62 -1.82 -24.85
CA LEU A 75 -7.50 -0.87 -24.98
C LEU A 75 -7.31 -0.40 -26.43
N GLU A 76 -7.36 -1.32 -27.38
CA GLU A 76 -7.15 -1.03 -28.81
C GLU A 76 -8.34 -0.27 -29.44
N ALA A 77 -9.57 -0.63 -29.06
CA ALA A 77 -10.78 -0.07 -29.68
C ALA A 77 -11.25 1.27 -29.09
N ASN A 78 -10.72 1.68 -27.93
CA ASN A 78 -11.22 2.85 -27.21
C ASN A 78 -10.25 4.03 -27.30
N PRO A 79 -10.51 5.07 -28.11
CA PRO A 79 -9.73 6.28 -28.05
C PRO A 79 -9.94 6.91 -26.67
N ILE A 80 -8.86 6.99 -25.89
CA ILE A 80 -8.74 7.55 -24.53
C ILE A 80 -9.52 8.87 -24.34
N GLN A 81 -9.77 9.61 -25.43
CA GLN A 81 -10.49 10.88 -25.48
C GLN A 81 -11.98 10.82 -25.10
N GLY A 82 -12.67 9.67 -25.23
CA GLY A 82 -14.12 9.57 -24.99
C GLY A 82 -14.53 9.27 -23.55
N ASN A 83 -13.63 8.69 -22.75
CA ASN A 83 -13.97 8.14 -21.44
C ASN A 83 -13.61 9.11 -20.29
N LYS A 84 -14.60 9.86 -19.82
CA LYS A 84 -14.43 10.83 -18.72
C LYS A 84 -13.90 10.21 -17.43
N CYS A 85 -14.29 8.97 -17.10
CA CYS A 85 -13.80 8.27 -15.91
C CYS A 85 -12.32 7.90 -16.02
N LEU A 86 -11.87 7.50 -17.23
CA LEU A 86 -10.46 7.19 -17.49
C LEU A 86 -9.57 8.44 -17.36
N LEU A 87 -10.02 9.57 -17.92
CA LEU A 87 -9.29 10.84 -17.79
C LEU A 87 -9.15 11.26 -16.32
N GLN A 88 -10.23 11.19 -15.54
CA GLN A 88 -10.20 11.49 -14.10
C GLN A 88 -9.27 10.55 -13.31
N LEU A 89 -9.17 9.27 -13.71
CA LEU A 89 -8.26 8.32 -13.10
C LEU A 89 -6.80 8.69 -13.36
N LEU A 90 -6.46 9.06 -14.60
CA LEU A 90 -5.11 9.43 -15.02
C LEU A 90 -4.63 10.76 -14.42
N GLU A 91 -5.55 11.69 -14.16
CA GLU A 91 -5.25 12.98 -13.51
C GLU A 91 -5.01 12.87 -12.00
N ARG A 92 -5.35 11.73 -11.38
CA ARG A 92 -5.25 11.58 -9.92
C ARG A 92 -3.77 11.57 -9.48
N PRO A 93 -3.37 12.42 -8.52
CA PRO A 93 -2.00 12.41 -8.00
C PRO A 93 -1.67 11.05 -7.37
N LYS A 94 -0.42 10.62 -7.54
CA LYS A 94 0.08 9.36 -6.98
C LYS A 94 -0.15 9.35 -5.46
N PRO A 95 -0.83 8.36 -4.89
CA PRO A 95 -1.16 8.35 -3.45
C PRO A 95 0.03 8.05 -2.53
N TRP A 96 1.21 7.81 -3.10
CA TRP A 96 2.46 7.48 -2.40
C TRP A 96 3.58 8.51 -2.67
N SER A 97 3.21 9.74 -3.01
CA SER A 97 4.17 10.84 -3.12
C SER A 97 4.32 11.59 -1.81
#